data_AF-A0A930WBL4-F1
#
_entry.id   AF-A0A930WBL4-F1
#
_cell.length_a   1.000
_cell.length_b   1.000
_cell.length_c   1.000
_cell.angle_alpha   90.00
_cell.angle_beta   90.00
_cell.angle_gamma   90.00
#
_symmetry.space_group_name_H-M   'P 1'
#
loop_
_entity.id
_entity.type
_entity.pdbx_description
1 polymer ?
#
loop_
_entity_poly.entity_id
_entity_poly.type
_entity_poly.pdbx_seq_one_letter_code
_entity_poly.pdbx_strand_id
1 'polypeptide(L)' 'SYFHVETPWVKDVSEIKTVIIDQDNVFTKMLSIYPNNFVMFLEQFPEYSIYRTNVPLELIPTGDSYRVCFDQA' A
#
# COMPACT_ATOMS: atom_id res chain seq x y z
N SER A 1 2.38 -15.62 1.24
CA SER A 1 3.32 -14.54 0.88
C SER A 1 2.72 -13.24 1.37
N TYR A 2 3.49 -12.40 2.06
CA TYR A 2 3.02 -11.12 2.57
C TYR A 2 3.40 -10.02 1.58
N PHE A 3 2.45 -9.17 1.20
CA PHE A 3 2.74 -8.02 0.37
C PHE A 3 3.47 -6.96 1.21
N HIS A 4 4.68 -6.59 0.80
CA HIS A 4 5.49 -5.59 1.49
C HIS A 4 5.98 -4.52 0.51
N VAL A 5 5.78 -3.24 0.84
CA VAL A 5 6.28 -2.12 0.06
C VAL A 5 7.31 -1.37 0.90
N GLU A 6 8.52 -1.23 0.37
CA GLU A 6 9.56 -0.43 1.01
C GLU A 6 9.19 1.06 0.94
N THR A 7 9.18 1.73 2.09
CA THR A 7 8.86 3.16 2.20
C THR A 7 9.93 3.94 2.97
N PRO A 8 11.22 3.88 2.58
CA PRO A 8 12.32 4.52 3.31
C PRO A 8 12.24 6.05 3.39
N TRP A 9 11.41 6.69 2.55
CA TRP A 9 11.13 8.13 2.61
C TRP A 9 10.08 8.51 3.68
N VAL A 10 9.43 7.54 4.31
CA VAL A 10 8.54 7.75 5.46
C VAL A 10 9.39 7.68 6.72
N LYS A 11 9.47 8.76 7.48
CA LYS A 11 10.28 8.79 8.71
C LYS A 11 9.44 8.42 9.93
N ASP A 12 8.16 8.78 9.90
CA ASP A 12 7.22 8.51 10.97
C ASP A 12 5.86 8.01 10.44
N VAL A 13 5.22 7.09 11.15
CA VAL A 13 3.92 6.51 10.76
C VAL A 13 2.81 7.57 10.73
N SER A 14 2.91 8.64 11.52
CA SER A 14 1.94 9.75 11.51
C SER A 14 1.93 10.53 10.19
N GLU A 15 2.95 10.37 9.34
CA GLU A 15 2.96 10.93 7.99
C GLU A 15 1.98 10.19 7.05
N ILE A 16 1.56 8.97 7.42
CA ILE A 16 0.63 8.16 6.65
C ILE A 16 -0.79 8.44 7.16
N LYS A 17 -1.65 8.91 6.25
CA LYS A 17 -3.07 9.10 6.55
C LYS A 17 -3.84 7.88 6.05
N THR A 18 -4.54 7.23 6.97
CA THR A 18 -5.41 6.10 6.62
C THR A 18 -6.87 6.52 6.70
N VAL A 19 -7.61 6.25 5.62
CA VAL A 19 -9.05 6.42 5.55
C VAL A 19 -9.69 5.04 5.43
N ILE A 20 -10.52 4.68 6.40
CA ILE A 20 -11.39 3.50 6.29
C ILE A 20 -12.62 3.94 5.51
N ILE A 21 -12.81 3.36 4.33
CA ILE A 21 -13.94 3.69 3.45
C ILE A 21 -15.14 2.85 3.85
N ASP A 22 -14.92 1.58 4.15
CA ASP A 22 -15.96 0.62 4.52
C ASP A 22 -15.33 -0.54 5.29
N GLN A 23 -16.03 -1.05 6.30
CA GLN A 23 -15.53 -2.11 7.15
C GLN A 23 -16.71 -2.86 7.78
N ASP A 24 -16.75 -4.16 7.55
CA ASP A 24 -17.65 -5.07 8.24
C ASP A 24 -16.88 -6.30 8.78
N ASN A 25 -17.60 -7.36 9.12
CA ASN A 25 -17.03 -8.59 9.67
C ASN A 25 -16.43 -9.53 8.61
N VAL A 26 -16.67 -9.28 7.32
CA VAL A 26 -16.23 -10.13 6.21
C VAL A 26 -15.30 -9.40 5.25
N PHE A 27 -15.23 -8.07 5.29
CA PHE A 27 -14.46 -7.30 4.34
C PHE A 27 -14.02 -5.94 4.91
N THR A 28 -12.93 -5.40 4.37
CA THR A 28 -12.46 -4.04 4.67
C THR A 28 -11.96 -3.36 3.40
N LYS A 29 -12.34 -2.08 3.22
CA LYS A 29 -11.80 -1.17 2.21
C LYS A 29 -11.12 -0.01 2.91
N MET A 30 -9.85 0.19 2.62
CA MET A 30 -9.10 1.33 3.16
C MET A 30 -8.16 1.95 2.14
N LEU A 31 -7.89 3.22 2.35
CA LEU A 31 -6.97 4.03 1.56
C LEU A 31 -5.88 4.57 2.47
N SER A 32 -4.63 4.21 2.19
CA SER A 32 -3.45 4.75 2.86
C SER A 32 -2.78 5.76 1.94
N ILE A 33 -2.64 7.00 2.41
CA ILE A 33 -2.02 8.11 1.70
C ILE A 33 -0.69 8.40 2.38
N TYR A 34 0.39 8.11 1.66
CA TYR A 34 1.77 8.30 2.08
C TYR A 34 2.28 9.67 1.61
N PRO A 35 3.44 10.13 2.14
CA PRO A 35 4.22 11.22 1.56
C PRO A 35 4.47 11.04 0.05
N ASN A 36 4.81 12.13 -0.63
CA ASN A 36 5.06 12.17 -2.07
C ASN A 36 3.85 11.72 -2.93
N ASN A 37 2.64 11.87 -2.39
CA ASN A 37 1.39 11.51 -3.06
C ASN A 37 1.31 10.03 -3.48
N PHE A 38 2.04 9.15 -2.80
CA PHE A 38 1.87 7.70 -2.99
C PHE A 38 0.60 7.25 -2.25
N VAL A 39 -0.30 6.59 -2.97
CA VAL A 39 -1.59 6.14 -2.46
C VAL A 39 -1.67 4.64 -2.65
N MET A 40 -2.04 3.94 -1.58
CA MET A 40 -2.29 2.52 -1.59
C MET A 40 -3.73 2.25 -1.15
N PHE A 41 -4.48 1.59 -2.01
CA PHE A 41 -5.83 1.12 -1.75
C PHE A 41 -5.79 -0.38 -1.45
N LEU A 42 -6.43 -0.77 -0.34
CA LEU A 42 -6.56 -2.15 0.10
C LEU A 42 -8.04 -2.54 0.11
N GLU A 43 -8.35 -3.65 -0.57
CA GLU A 43 -9.56 -4.43 -0.34
C GLU A 43 -9.16 -5.75 0.32
N GLN A 44 -9.58 -5.96 1.55
CA GLN A 44 -9.32 -7.18 2.31
C GLN A 44 -10.61 -8.01 2.41
N PHE A 45 -10.49 -9.28 2.06
CA PHE A 45 -11.51 -10.32 2.19
C PHE A 45 -10.96 -11.42 3.14
N PRO A 46 -11.78 -12.40 3.57
CA PRO A 46 -11.33 -13.40 4.52
C PRO A 46 -10.22 -14.31 3.93
N GLU A 47 -10.27 -14.58 2.62
CA GLU A 47 -9.35 -15.50 1.96
C GLU A 47 -8.20 -14.79 1.21
N TYR A 48 -8.35 -13.51 0.87
CA TYR A 48 -7.36 -12.80 0.06
C TYR A 48 -7.40 -11.29 0.28
N SER A 49 -6.41 -10.58 -0.28
CA SER A 49 -6.36 -9.13 -0.27
C SER A 49 -5.94 -8.62 -1.64
N ILE A 50 -6.54 -7.51 -2.08
CA ILE A 50 -6.19 -6.82 -3.31
C ILE A 50 -5.57 -5.48 -2.92
N TYR A 51 -4.35 -5.24 -3.42
CA TYR A 51 -3.65 -3.98 -3.27
C TYR A 51 -3.61 -3.27 -4.63
N ARG A 52 -3.92 -1.98 -4.65
CA ARG A 52 -3.76 -1.13 -5.83
C ARG A 52 -3.02 0.14 -5.42
N THR A 53 -2.12 0.59 -6.28
CA THR A 53 -1.35 1.82 -6.06
C THR A 53 -1.59 2.79 -7.19
N ASN A 54 -1.42 4.09 -6.92
CA ASN A 54 -1.50 5.13 -7.95
C ASN A 54 -0.19 5.31 -8.74
N VAL A 55 0.87 4.60 -8.37
CA VAL A 55 2.15 4.59 -9.07
C VAL A 55 2.66 3.15 -9.23
N PRO A 56 3.51 2.87 -10.23
CA PRO A 56 4.04 1.53 -10.46
C PRO A 56 4.90 1.01 -9.30
N LEU A 57 4.91 -0.31 -9.15
CA LEU A 57 5.75 -1.02 -8.20
C LEU A 57 6.72 -1.94 -8.95
N GLU A 58 7.96 -2.01 -8.50
CA GLU A 58 8.99 -2.94 -8.99
C GLU A 58 9.29 -3.98 -7.91
N LEU A 59 9.23 -5.27 -8.26
CA LEU A 59 9.65 -6.35 -7.37
C LEU A 59 11.18 -6.32 -7.22
N ILE A 60 11.67 -6.30 -5.98
CA ILE A 60 13.10 -6.31 -5.71
C ILE A 60 13.64 -7.71 -6.01
N PRO A 61 14.61 -7.88 -6.94
CA PRO A 61 15.01 -9.21 -7.46
C PRO A 61 15.51 -10.21 -6.41
N THR A 62 15.94 -9.74 -5.25
CA THR A 62 16.52 -10.56 -4.17
C THR A 62 15.61 -10.66 -2.95
N GLY A 63 14.35 -10.22 -3.02
CA GLY A 63 13.44 -10.22 -1.88
C GLY A 63 11.97 -10.37 -2.24
N ASP A 64 11.13 -10.35 -1.22
CA ASP A 64 9.65 -10.43 -1.32
C ASP A 64 8.99 -9.04 -1.22
N SER A 65 9.78 -7.98 -1.45
CA SER A 65 9.39 -6.58 -1.26
C SER A 65 9.31 -5.85 -2.58
N TYR A 66 8.44 -4.83 -2.62
CA TYR A 66 8.25 -3.95 -3.77
C TYR A 66 8.81 -2.56 -3.49
N ARG A 67 9.41 -1.95 -4.50
CA ARG A 67 9.82 -0.54 -4.51
C ARG A 67 8.80 0.30 -5.27
N VAL A 68 8.52 1.50 -4.77
CA VAL A 68 7.67 2.49 -5.43
C VAL A 68 8.48 3.25 -6.50
N CYS A 69 7.98 3.28 -7.73
CA CYS A 69 8.64 3.92 -8.87
C CYS A 69 8.04 5.31 -9.15
N PHE A 70 8.45 6.32 -8.39
CA PHE A 70 7.91 7.70 -8.52
C PHE A 70 8.16 8.33 -9.90
N ASP A 71 9.26 7.99 -10.57
CA ASP A 71 9.64 8.59 -11.86
C ASP A 71 8.78 8.11 -13.04
N GLN A 72 7.87 7.15 -12.81
CA GLN A 72 7.01 6.53 -13.83
C GLN A 72 5.53 6.88 -13.65
N ALA A 73 5.22 7.87 -12.80
CA ALA A 73 3.87 8.31 -12.46
C ALA A 73 3.37 9.47 -13.34
#